data_AF-A0A539D0V1-F1
#
_entry.id   AF-A0A539D0V1-F1
#
_cell.length_a   1.000
_cell.length_b   1.000
_cell.length_c   1.000
_cell.angle_alpha   90.00
_cell.angle_beta   90.00
_cell.angle_gamma   90.00
#
_symmetry.space_group_name_H-M   'P 1'
#
loop_
_entity.id
_entity.type
_entity.pdbx_description
1 polymer ?
#
loop_
_entity_poly.entity_id
_entity_poly.type
_entity_poly.pdbx_seq_one_letter_code
_entity_poly.pdbx_strand_id
1 'polypeptide(L)'
;MVTNDVDEGILLADRIIPLSRGPRATLGPCLPINLPRPRDRKGINHDPRFQELRAQVIGYLLGSVGKSGSPRPRLAPLEAVPAEVFTGAS
;
A
#
# COMPACT_ATOMS: atom_id res chain seq x y z
N MET A 1 -9.42 2.15 -6.38
CA MET A 1 -8.54 1.75 -7.51
C MET A 1 -7.72 0.52 -7.13
N VAL A 2 -7.49 -0.40 -8.06
CA VAL A 2 -6.56 -1.53 -7.90
C VAL A 2 -5.48 -1.40 -8.98
N THR A 3 -4.21 -1.50 -8.59
CA THR A 3 -3.06 -1.48 -9.51
C THR A 3 -2.03 -2.50 -9.09
N ASN A 4 -1.25 -2.98 -10.05
CA ASN A 4 -0.08 -3.83 -9.83
C ASN A 4 1.23 -3.03 -9.78
N ASP A 5 1.20 -1.73 -10.10
CA ASP A 5 2.35 -0.83 -10.01
C ASP A 5 2.29 -0.08 -8.66
N VAL A 6 3.29 -0.33 -7.81
CA VAL A 6 3.43 0.32 -6.51
C VAL A 6 3.61 1.83 -6.66
N ASP A 7 4.35 2.27 -7.67
CA ASP A 7 4.65 3.68 -7.88
C ASP A 7 3.42 4.45 -8.29
N GLU A 8 2.64 3.88 -9.20
CA GLU A 8 1.34 4.43 -9.59
C GLU A 8 0.41 4.57 -8.38
N GLY A 9 0.38 3.55 -7.51
CA GLY A 9 -0.37 3.60 -6.26
C GLY A 9 0.04 4.79 -5.37
N ILE A 10 1.35 5.01 -5.19
CA ILE A 10 1.85 6.11 -4.35
C ILE A 10 1.61 7.48 -5.01
N LEU A 11 1.74 7.56 -6.33
CA LEU A 11 1.51 8.79 -7.08
C LEU A 11 0.04 9.24 -7.01
N LEU A 12 -0.90 8.30 -7.11
CA LEU A 12 -2.31 8.63 -7.28
C LEU A 12 -3.12 8.59 -5.99
N ALA A 13 -2.86 7.61 -5.12
CA ALA A 13 -3.70 7.36 -3.95
C ALA A 13 -3.29 8.16 -2.72
N ASP A 14 -4.23 8.44 -1.83
CA ASP A 14 -3.94 8.97 -0.50
C ASP A 14 -3.66 7.86 0.52
N ARG A 15 -4.01 6.61 0.20
CA ARG A 15 -3.76 5.42 1.03
C ARG A 15 -3.53 4.20 0.16
N ILE A 16 -2.68 3.29 0.61
CA ILE A 16 -2.41 2.00 -0.03
C ILE A 16 -2.68 0.88 0.96
N ILE A 17 -3.38 -0.16 0.53
CA ILE A 17 -3.56 -1.39 1.30
C ILE A 17 -2.97 -2.53 0.46
N PRO A 18 -1.79 -3.07 0.82
CA PRO A 18 -1.15 -4.11 0.05
C PRO A 18 -1.86 -5.45 0.24
N LEU A 19 -1.92 -6.26 -0.81
CA LEU A 19 -2.55 -7.57 -0.78
C LEU A 19 -1.51 -8.69 -0.70
N SER A 20 -1.63 -9.59 0.27
CA SER A 20 -0.75 -10.76 0.35
C SER A 20 -1.00 -11.74 -0.80
N ARG A 21 -0.01 -12.56 -1.17
CA ARG A 21 -0.13 -13.52 -2.29
C ARG A 21 -0.94 -14.77 -1.92
N GLY A 22 -1.58 -15.37 -2.92
CA GLY A 22 -2.15 -16.72 -2.87
C GLY A 22 -3.68 -16.78 -2.68
N PRO A 23 -4.28 -17.99 -2.72
CA PRO A 23 -5.74 -18.20 -2.67
C PRO A 23 -6.39 -17.83 -1.33
N ARG A 24 -5.59 -17.54 -0.29
CA ARG A 24 -6.05 -16.99 0.99
C ARG A 24 -5.43 -15.62 1.23
N ALA A 25 -5.41 -14.80 0.18
CA ALA A 25 -4.88 -13.46 0.24
C ALA A 25 -5.60 -12.63 1.30
N THR A 26 -4.82 -11.83 2.02
CA THR A 26 -5.29 -10.97 3.11
C THR A 26 -4.84 -9.55 2.84
N LEU A 27 -5.67 -8.60 3.24
CA LEU A 27 -5.28 -7.19 3.20
C LEU A 27 -4.26 -6.91 4.29
N GLY A 28 -3.20 -6.21 3.90
CA GLY A 28 -2.20 -5.69 4.81
C GLY A 28 -2.65 -4.44 5.55
N PRO A 29 -1.73 -3.80 6.29
CA PRO A 29 -2.01 -2.56 6.98
C PRO A 29 -2.33 -1.44 5.97
N CYS A 30 -3.25 -0.55 6.34
CA CYS A 30 -3.49 0.67 5.58
C CYS A 30 -2.32 1.63 5.76
N LEU A 31 -1.62 1.95 4.67
CA LEU A 31 -0.49 2.87 4.62
C LEU A 31 -0.96 4.24 4.10
N PRO A 32 -0.94 5.31 4.92
CA PRO A 32 -1.26 6.65 4.46
C PRO A 32 -0.12 7.25 3.61
N ILE A 33 -0.48 7.89 2.49
CA ILE A 33 0.46 8.54 1.56
C ILE A 33 0.48 10.05 1.84
N ASN A 34 1.28 10.45 2.81
CA ASN A 34 1.43 11.85 3.22
C ASN A 34 2.44 12.62 2.35
N LEU A 35 2.34 12.46 1.03
CA LEU A 35 3.13 13.22 0.06
C LEU A 35 2.30 14.39 -0.47
N PRO A 36 2.87 15.62 -0.52
CA PRO A 36 2.16 16.79 -1.02
C PRO A 36 1.75 16.61 -2.49
N ARG A 37 0.60 17.18 -2.87
CA ARG A 37 0.13 17.24 -4.26
C ARG A 37 0.52 18.60 -4.87
N PRO A 38 0.79 18.70 -6.19
CA PRO A 38 0.78 17.62 -7.19
C PRO A 38 2.02 16.73 -7.12
N ARG A 39 1.83 15.43 -7.36
CA ARG A 39 2.91 14.44 -7.40
C ARG A 39 3.26 14.16 -8.86
N ASP A 40 4.49 14.47 -9.28
CA ASP A 40 4.97 14.19 -10.63
C ASP A 40 5.98 13.04 -10.63
N ARG A 41 5.80 12.09 -11.55
CA ARG A 41 6.62 10.89 -11.68
C ARG A 41 8.09 11.23 -11.96
N LYS A 42 8.37 12.35 -12.64
CA LYS A 42 9.76 12.73 -12.97
C LYS A 42 10.55 13.20 -11.74
N GLY A 43 9.92 13.94 -10.83
CA GLY A 43 10.60 14.52 -9.67
C GLY A 43 10.57 13.67 -8.41
N ILE A 44 9.48 12.91 -8.19
CA ILE A 44 9.21 12.31 -6.88
C ILE A 44 10.13 11.14 -6.51
N ASN A 45 10.79 10.52 -7.50
CA ASN A 45 11.70 9.40 -7.27
C ASN A 45 12.89 9.77 -6.37
N HIS A 46 13.24 11.06 -6.29
CA HIS A 46 14.31 11.56 -5.42
C HIS A 46 13.83 11.96 -4.03
N ASP A 47 12.51 11.99 -3.78
CA ASP A 47 11.96 12.30 -2.47
C ASP A 47 12.21 11.11 -1.51
N PRO A 48 12.94 11.30 -0.40
CA PRO A 48 13.18 10.25 0.58
C PRO A 48 11.90 9.60 1.10
N ARG A 49 10.83 10.38 1.29
CA ARG A 49 9.54 9.86 1.78
C ARG A 49 8.88 8.93 0.77
N PHE A 50 8.99 9.25 -0.52
CA PHE A 50 8.49 8.39 -1.58
C PHE A 50 9.26 7.06 -1.61
N GLN A 51 10.59 7.11 -1.47
CA GLN A 51 11.43 5.92 -1.40
C GLN A 51 11.10 5.05 -0.17
N GLU A 52 10.88 5.68 1.00
CA GLU A 52 10.45 5.00 2.22
C GLU A 52 9.09 4.31 2.05
N LEU A 53 8.09 5.01 1.50
CA LEU A 53 6.77 4.44 1.24
C LEU A 53 6.84 3.27 0.26
N ARG A 54 7.62 3.42 -0.82
CA ARG A 54 7.88 2.33 -1.78
C ARG A 54 8.50 1.12 -1.08
N ALA A 55 9.53 1.33 -0.26
CA ALA A 55 10.20 0.26 0.48
C ALA A 55 9.26 -0.45 1.45
N GLN A 56 8.37 0.27 2.14
CA GLN A 56 7.37 -0.31 3.04
C GLN A 56 6.38 -1.22 2.29
N VAL A 57 5.82 -0.74 1.17
CA VAL A 57 4.86 -1.51 0.36
C VAL A 57 5.54 -2.76 -0.21
N ILE A 58 6.70 -2.62 -0.85
CA ILE A 58 7.46 -3.74 -1.41
C ILE A 58 7.83 -4.73 -0.30
N GLY A 59 8.30 -4.23 0.83
CA GLY A 59 8.70 -5.04 1.96
C GLY A 59 7.57 -5.87 2.55
N TYR A 60 6.33 -5.35 2.53
CA TYR A 60 5.14 -6.14 2.87
C TYR A 60 4.87 -7.24 1.81
N LEU A 61 4.88 -6.88 0.52
CA LEU A 61 4.60 -7.81 -0.57
C LEU A 61 5.61 -8.97 -0.69
N LEU A 62 6.87 -8.71 -0.34
CA LEU A 62 7.95 -9.70 -0.33
C LEU A 62 8.07 -10.46 1.00
N GLY A 63 7.24 -10.14 2.01
CA GLY A 63 7.30 -10.78 3.33
C GLY A 63 8.56 -10.47 4.13
N SER A 64 9.34 -9.47 3.71
CA SER A 64 10.61 -9.08 4.32
C SER A 64 10.42 -8.16 5.54
N VAL A 65 9.29 -7.44 5.62
CA VAL A 65 8.91 -6.59 6.77
C VAL A 65 8.13 -7.45 7.79
N GLY A 66 8.77 -8.53 8.25
CA GLY A 66 8.18 -9.51 9.16
C GLY A 66 8.97 -9.75 10.46
N LYS A 67 10.06 -9.02 10.71
CA LYS A 67 10.93 -9.22 11.89
C LYS A 67 10.95 -8.09 12.92
N SER A 68 10.02 -7.14 12.87
CA SER A 68 9.88 -6.15 13.95
C SER A 68 8.53 -6.31 14.67
N GLY A 69 8.52 -7.22 15.65
CA GLY A 69 7.92 -7.09 16.99
C GLY A 69 6.54 -6.48 17.26
N SER A 70 5.74 -6.10 16.26
CA SER A 70 4.38 -5.62 16.48
C SER A 70 3.39 -6.76 16.25
N PRO A 71 2.41 -6.99 17.14
CA PRO A 71 1.38 -8.00 16.92
C PRO A 71 0.70 -7.69 15.60
N ARG A 72 0.73 -8.64 14.66
CA ARG A 72 0.04 -8.48 13.37
C ARG A 72 -1.42 -8.15 13.69
N PRO A 73 -1.94 -6.98 13.28
CA PRO A 73 -3.36 -6.73 13.42
C PRO A 73 -4.10 -7.86 12.71
N ARG A 74 -5.23 -8.31 13.26
CA ARG A 74 -6.05 -9.37 12.65
C ARG A 74 -6.43 -8.91 11.24
N LEU A 75 -5.71 -9.42 10.25
CA LEU A 75 -5.90 -9.05 8.85
C LEU A 75 -7.26 -9.57 8.40
N ALA A 76 -8.07 -8.71 7.79
CA ALA A 76 -9.35 -9.13 7.25
C ALA A 76 -9.10 -10.00 6.00
N PRO A 77 -9.80 -11.15 5.86
CA PRO A 77 -9.91 -11.82 4.58
C PRO A 77 -10.45 -10.84 3.53
N LEU A 78 -9.98 -10.94 2.29
CA LEU A 78 -10.48 -10.11 1.17
C LEU A 78 -12.01 -10.07 1.09
N GLU A 79 -12.65 -11.20 1.35
CA GLU A 79 -14.10 -11.41 1.28
C GLU A 79 -14.88 -10.64 2.36
N ALA A 80 -14.21 -10.22 3.45
CA ALA A 80 -14.82 -9.52 4.58
C ALA A 80 -14.68 -7.99 4.50
N VAL A 81 -14.06 -7.47 3.44
CA VAL A 81 -13.79 -6.04 3.29
C VAL A 81 -14.96 -5.42 2.54
N PRO A 82 -15.69 -4.45 3.14
CA PRO A 82 -16.84 -3.84 2.50
C PRO A 82 -16.42 -3.18 1.18
N ALA A 83 -17.26 -3.32 0.15
CA ALA A 83 -17.01 -2.82 -1.21
C ALA A 83 -16.64 -1.31 -1.23
N GLU A 84 -17.14 -0.57 -0.24
CA GLU A 84 -16.92 0.86 0.01
C GLU A 84 -15.43 1.23 0.22
N VAL A 85 -14.61 0.27 0.67
CA VAL A 85 -13.15 0.45 0.80
C VAL A 85 -12.48 0.54 -0.57
N PHE A 86 -13.08 -0.04 -1.60
CA PHE A 86 -12.52 -0.09 -2.96
C PHE A 86 -12.98 1.08 -3.86
N THR A 87 -14.04 1.80 -3.47
CA THR A 87 -14.69 2.86 -4.27
C THR A 87 -14.08 4.25 -4.10
N GLY A 88 -12.78 4.35 -3.79
CA GLY A 88 -12.02 5.59 -3.92
C GLY A 88 -11.52 5.77 -5.35
N ALA A 89 -12.37 6.25 -6.25
CA ALA A 89 -12.04 6.88 -7.52
C ALA A 89 -13.31 7.50 -8.10
N SER A 90 -13.38 8.83 -8.06
CA SER A 90 -14.16 9.60 -9.02
C SER A 90 -13.22 10.52 -9.78
#